data_AF-A0A1H8IIE6-F1
#
_entry.id   AF-A0A1H8IIE6-F1
#
_cell.length_a   1.000
_cell.length_b   1.000
_cell.length_c   1.000
_cell.angle_alpha   90.00
_cell.angle_beta   90.00
_cell.angle_gamma   90.00
#
_symmetry.space_group_name_H-M   'P 1'
#
loop_
_entity.id
_entity.type
_entity.pdbx_description
1 polymer ?
#
loop_
_entity_poly.entity_id
_entity_poly.type
_entity_poly.pdbx_seq_one_letter_code
_entity_poly.pdbx_strand_id
1 'polypeptide(L)'
;MMDEAHCPYCGESQEINHDDGYGYEEDKLHRQGCGSCGKEFVFTTSIHFYYATHVADCLNGSEHKYEPTNTYPVEYTKMKCRDCGEIRNPTEVEMALIMEARDKP
;
A
#
# COMPACT_ATOMS: atom_id res chain seq x y z
N MET A 1 4.16 0.47 9.70
CA MET A 1 4.60 -0.91 9.93
C MET A 1 5.09 -0.91 11.37
N MET A 2 4.59 -1.82 12.19
CA MET A 2 4.78 -1.77 13.65
C MET A 2 5.98 -2.65 13.97
N ASP A 3 7.17 -2.12 13.69
CA ASP A 3 8.44 -2.86 13.66
C ASP A 3 9.12 -2.90 15.04
N GLU A 4 8.36 -2.74 16.13
CA GLU A 4 8.94 -2.76 17.46
C GLU A 4 8.87 -4.17 18.04
N ALA A 5 9.85 -5.00 17.67
CA ALA A 5 10.16 -6.18 18.45
C ALA A 5 10.69 -5.74 19.81
N HIS A 6 10.30 -6.43 20.88
CA HIS A 6 10.75 -6.11 22.23
C HIS A 6 11.49 -7.30 22.83
N CYS A 7 12.57 -7.03 23.55
CA CYS A 7 13.30 -8.09 24.23
C CYS A 7 12.40 -8.73 25.31
N PRO A 8 12.17 -10.05 25.29
CA PRO A 8 11.29 -10.71 26.26
C PRO A 8 11.84 -10.71 27.69
N TYR A 9 13.10 -10.32 27.89
CA TYR A 9 13.75 -10.31 29.21
C TYR A 9 13.79 -8.94 29.88
N CYS A 10 14.08 -7.87 29.14
CA CYS A 10 14.20 -6.52 29.71
C CYS A 10 13.19 -5.52 29.15
N GLY A 11 12.40 -5.89 28.14
CA GLY A 11 11.37 -5.03 27.55
C GLY A 11 11.89 -3.92 26.64
N GLU A 12 13.21 -3.81 26.44
CA GLU A 12 13.80 -2.82 25.54
C GLU A 12 13.49 -3.15 24.07
N SER A 13 13.18 -2.12 23.29
CA SER A 13 12.92 -2.24 21.85
C SER A 13 14.16 -2.80 21.14
N GLN A 14 13.94 -3.72 20.22
CA GLN A 14 14.95 -4.39 19.42
C GLN A 14 14.64 -4.16 17.95
N GLU A 15 15.66 -3.73 17.21
CA GLU A 15 15.61 -3.72 15.76
C GLU A 15 15.97 -5.12 15.26
N ILE A 16 15.08 -5.74 14.48
CA ILE A 16 15.40 -6.96 13.75
C ILE A 16 15.98 -6.51 12.41
N ASN A 17 17.30 -6.67 12.22
CA ASN A 17 17.94 -6.30 10.95
C ASN A 17 17.57 -7.34 9.88
N HIS A 18 17.00 -6.86 8.77
CA HIS A 18 16.57 -7.67 7.64
C HIS A 18 17.37 -7.39 6.35
N ASP A 19 18.47 -6.64 6.43
CA ASP A 19 19.22 -6.14 5.28
C ASP A 19 19.92 -7.26 4.48
N ASP A 20 20.23 -8.38 5.12
CA ASP A 20 20.88 -9.55 4.53
C ASP A 20 19.90 -10.69 4.20
N GLY A 21 18.61 -10.45 4.36
CA GLY A 21 17.57 -11.46 4.21
C GLY A 21 17.36 -12.35 5.45
N TYR A 22 18.07 -12.10 6.55
CA TYR A 22 17.84 -12.78 7.83
C TYR A 22 16.46 -12.45 8.40
N GLY A 23 15.83 -13.42 9.05
CA GLY A 23 14.53 -13.22 9.68
C GLY A 23 13.34 -13.21 8.72
N TYR A 24 13.46 -13.55 7.43
CA TYR A 24 12.30 -13.66 6.52
C TYR A 24 11.70 -15.07 6.40
N GLU A 25 12.42 -16.10 6.85
CA GLU A 25 11.89 -17.47 6.78
C GLU A 25 10.74 -17.65 7.78
N GLU A 26 9.52 -17.69 7.25
CA GLU A 26 8.32 -18.15 7.94
C GLU A 26 8.51 -19.64 8.29
N ASP A 27 8.17 -20.06 9.50
CA ASP A 27 8.40 -21.42 10.06
C ASP A 27 9.82 -21.73 10.59
N LYS A 28 10.71 -20.73 10.67
CA LYS A 28 11.98 -20.88 11.41
C LYS A 28 12.05 -19.99 12.65
N LEU A 29 12.70 -20.52 13.67
CA LEU A 29 13.13 -19.75 14.83
C LEU A 29 14.45 -19.05 14.49
N HIS A 30 14.41 -17.72 14.49
CA HIS A 30 15.58 -16.87 14.32
C HIS A 30 16.11 -16.45 15.68
N ARG A 31 17.43 -16.49 15.88
CA ARG A 31 18.09 -16.08 17.13
C ARG A 31 18.56 -14.64 17.05
N GLN A 32 18.41 -13.89 18.13
CA GLN A 32 18.95 -12.54 18.24
C GLN A 32 19.43 -12.26 19.66
N GLY A 33 20.55 -11.55 19.77
CA GLY A 33 21.04 -11.02 21.04
C GLY A 33 20.43 -9.64 21.32
N CYS A 34 20.05 -9.41 22.57
CA CYS A 34 19.60 -8.08 23.00
C CYS A 34 20.79 -7.17 23.27
N GLY A 35 20.85 -6.01 22.59
CA GLY A 35 21.93 -5.03 22.79
C GLY A 35 21.98 -4.42 24.20
N SER A 36 20.83 -4.37 24.89
CA SER A 36 20.72 -3.74 26.22
C SER A 36 21.06 -4.68 27.37
N CYS A 37 20.59 -5.94 27.34
CA CYS A 37 20.79 -6.89 28.45
C CYS A 37 21.72 -8.07 28.12
N GLY A 38 22.17 -8.20 26.86
CA GLY A 38 23.10 -9.23 26.40
C GLY A 38 22.52 -10.64 26.33
N LYS A 39 21.22 -10.84 26.63
CA LYS A 39 20.56 -12.14 26.55
C LYS A 39 20.13 -12.46 25.13
N GLU A 40 20.17 -13.74 24.77
CA GLU A 40 19.65 -14.23 23.50
C GLU A 40 18.18 -14.61 23.61
N PHE A 41 17.41 -14.27 22.59
CA PHE A 41 16.02 -14.66 22.42
C PHE A 41 15.80 -15.20 21.01
N VAL A 42 14.62 -15.80 20.81
CA VAL A 42 14.17 -16.27 19.50
C VAL A 42 12.90 -15.54 19.08
N PHE A 43 12.74 -15.36 17.78
CA PHE A 43 11.52 -14.83 17.19
C PHE A 43 11.15 -15.64 15.93
N THR A 44 9.89 -15.51 15.52
CA THR A 44 9.35 -16.05 14.27
C THR A 44 8.83 -14.90 13.43
N THR A 45 8.87 -15.05 12.12
CA THR A 45 8.34 -14.05 11.18
C THR A 45 7.12 -14.63 10.46
N SER A 46 6.15 -13.77 10.17
CA SER A 46 5.00 -14.09 9.34
C SER A 46 4.81 -12.99 8.31
N ILE A 47 4.75 -13.36 7.04
CA ILE A 47 4.57 -12.51 5.87
C ILE A 47 3.15 -12.76 5.36
N HIS A 48 2.30 -11.75 5.53
CA HIS A 48 0.92 -11.84 5.09
C HIS A 48 0.76 -11.21 3.71
N PHE A 49 0.50 -12.04 2.69
CA PHE A 49 0.07 -11.56 1.38
C PHE A 49 -1.45 -11.42 1.33
N TYR A 50 -1.93 -10.24 0.94
CA TYR A 50 -3.33 -9.99 0.68
C TYR A 50 -3.52 -9.67 -0.81
N TYR A 51 -4.27 -10.51 -1.51
CA TYR A 51 -4.64 -10.30 -2.90
C TYR A 51 -6.14 -10.06 -3.01
N ALA A 52 -6.51 -8.93 -3.58
CA ALA A 52 -7.88 -8.66 -4.00
C ALA A 52 -7.92 -8.70 -5.53
N THR A 53 -8.87 -9.46 -6.08
CA THR A 53 -9.08 -9.57 -7.53
C THR A 53 -10.40 -8.91 -7.91
N HIS A 54 -10.42 -8.28 -9.08
CA HIS A 54 -11.56 -7.52 -9.56
C HIS A 54 -11.75 -7.78 -11.06
N VAL A 55 -13.01 -7.76 -11.52
CA VAL A 55 -13.34 -7.89 -12.93
C VAL A 55 -13.00 -6.59 -13.66
N ALA A 56 -12.35 -6.69 -14.82
CA ALA A 56 -11.97 -5.56 -15.65
C ALA A 56 -12.18 -5.86 -17.14
N ASP A 57 -13.45 -5.92 -17.57
CA ASP A 57 -13.83 -6.26 -18.95
C ASP A 57 -13.24 -5.31 -20.00
N CYS A 58 -12.91 -4.07 -19.61
CA CYS A 58 -12.26 -3.11 -20.50
C CYS A 58 -10.88 -3.58 -20.97
N LEU A 59 -10.17 -4.39 -20.17
CA LEU A 59 -8.91 -5.02 -20.57
C LEU A 59 -9.11 -6.17 -21.58
N ASN A 60 -10.36 -6.57 -21.82
CA ASN A 60 -10.75 -7.62 -22.77
C ASN A 60 -11.58 -7.06 -23.93
N GLY A 61 -11.43 -5.77 -24.25
CA GLY A 61 -12.02 -5.14 -25.43
C GLY A 61 -13.37 -4.43 -25.21
N SER A 62 -13.91 -4.46 -23.98
CA SER A 62 -15.04 -3.58 -23.65
C SER A 62 -14.59 -2.13 -23.47
N GLU A 63 -15.53 -1.19 -23.47
CA GLU A 63 -15.21 0.22 -23.24
C GLU A 63 -14.80 0.52 -21.79
N HIS A 64 -13.89 1.48 -21.62
CA HIS A 64 -13.49 1.97 -20.31
C HIS A 64 -14.56 2.88 -19.69
N LYS A 65 -14.92 2.61 -18.43
CA LYS A 65 -15.84 3.43 -17.64
C LYS A 65 -15.05 4.48 -16.85
N TYR A 66 -14.71 5.58 -17.52
CA TYR A 66 -13.92 6.66 -16.95
C TYR A 66 -14.74 7.55 -16.01
N GLU A 67 -14.22 7.78 -14.81
CA GLU A 67 -14.79 8.69 -13.80
C GLU A 67 -13.72 9.71 -13.36
N PRO A 68 -14.10 10.97 -13.03
CA PRO A 68 -13.15 11.99 -12.62
C PRO A 68 -12.59 11.71 -11.22
N THR A 69 -11.27 11.81 -11.05
CA THR A 69 -10.61 11.72 -9.73
C THR A 69 -10.98 12.90 -8.85
N ASN A 70 -11.13 12.70 -7.55
CA ASN A 70 -11.38 13.79 -6.61
C ASN A 70 -10.06 14.41 -6.13
N THR A 71 -9.73 15.59 -6.64
CA THR A 71 -8.49 16.32 -6.33
C THR A 71 -8.80 17.80 -6.10
N TYR A 72 -7.98 18.45 -5.27
CA TYR A 72 -7.99 19.91 -5.06
C TYR A 72 -6.57 20.45 -5.24
N PRO A 73 -6.30 21.39 -6.15
CA PRO A 73 -7.23 22.07 -7.07
C PRO A 73 -7.93 21.18 -8.13
N VAL A 74 -9.10 21.61 -8.61
CA VAL A 74 -9.95 20.85 -9.55
C VAL A 74 -9.31 20.70 -10.94
N GLU A 75 -8.55 21.69 -11.40
CA GLU A 75 -7.84 21.69 -12.69
C GLU A 75 -6.83 20.55 -12.88
N TYR A 76 -6.39 19.92 -11.78
CA TYR A 76 -5.51 18.75 -11.82
C TYR A 76 -6.24 17.41 -11.90
N THR A 77 -7.58 17.43 -12.02
CA THR A 77 -8.41 16.22 -12.13
C THR A 77 -7.96 15.35 -13.32
N LYS A 78 -7.86 14.04 -13.09
CA LYS A 78 -7.66 13.02 -14.13
C LYS A 78 -8.93 12.19 -14.30
N MET A 79 -9.04 11.49 -15.42
CA MET A 79 -10.06 10.45 -15.59
C MET A 79 -9.46 9.11 -15.23
N LYS A 80 -10.12 8.35 -14.34
CA LYS A 80 -9.70 7.01 -13.92
C LYS A 80 -10.78 6.00 -14.31
N CYS A 81 -10.41 4.92 -15.00
CA CYS A 81 -11.33 3.83 -15.27
C CYS A 81 -11.68 3.13 -13.95
N ARG A 82 -12.97 2.99 -13.65
CA ARG A 82 -13.43 2.36 -12.41
C ARG A 82 -13.00 0.88 -12.29
N ASP A 83 -12.92 0.18 -13.42
CA ASP A 83 -12.75 -1.27 -13.44
C ASP A 83 -11.26 -1.67 -13.48
N CYS A 84 -10.43 -1.05 -14.34
CA CYS A 84 -9.00 -1.37 -14.45
C CYS A 84 -8.04 -0.34 -13.82
N GLY A 85 -8.55 0.83 -13.43
CA GLY A 85 -7.73 1.88 -12.83
C GLY A 85 -6.86 2.68 -13.80
N GLU A 86 -6.95 2.46 -15.12
CA GLU A 86 -6.22 3.25 -16.13
C GLU A 86 -6.52 4.75 -15.97
N ILE A 87 -5.50 5.58 -16.12
CA ILE A 87 -5.57 7.02 -15.91
C ILE A 87 -5.25 7.75 -17.21
N ARG A 88 -6.09 8.74 -17.55
CA ARG A 88 -5.84 9.66 -18.66
C ARG A 88 -6.17 11.10 -18.28
N ASN A 89 -5.73 12.05 -19.10
CA ASN A 89 -6.20 13.42 -19.00
C ASN A 89 -7.68 13.52 -19.42
N PRO A 90 -8.49 14.37 -18.77
CA PRO A 90 -9.79 14.72 -19.28
C PRO A 90 -9.65 15.46 -20.62
N THR A 91 -10.61 15.29 -21.50
CA THR A 91 -10.80 16.18 -22.64
C THR A 91 -11.23 17.56 -22.15
N GLU A 92 -11.12 18.58 -23.00
CA GLU A 92 -11.53 19.95 -22.66
C GLU A 92 -13.00 20.03 -22.24
N VAL A 93 -13.88 19.28 -22.93
CA VAL A 93 -15.32 19.19 -22.61
C VAL A 93 -15.54 18.53 -21.25
N GLU A 94 -14.85 17.41 -20.97
CA GLU A 94 -14.95 16.74 -19.67
C GLU A 94 -14.46 17.65 -18.54
N MET A 95 -13.34 18.36 -18.72
CA MET A 95 -12.81 19.28 -17.70
C MET A 95 -13.80 20.42 -17.41
N ALA A 96 -14.40 21.02 -18.44
CA ALA A 96 -15.39 22.07 -18.26
C ALA A 96 -16.61 21.59 -17.45
N LEU A 97 -17.12 20.38 -17.75
CA LEU A 97 -18.23 19.78 -17.00
C LEU A 97 -17.85 19.46 -15.54
N ILE A 98 -16.63 19.00 -15.30
CA ILE A 98 -16.13 18.70 -13.95
C ILE A 98 -16.04 19.98 -13.11
N MET A 99 -15.52 21.07 -13.68
CA MET A 99 -15.44 22.37 -13.01
C MET A 99 -16.85 22.89 -12.66
N GLU A 100 -17.79 22.89 -13.62
CA GLU A 100 -19.17 23.34 -13.36
C GLU A 100 -19.86 22.50 -12.26
N ALA A 101 -19.64 21.18 -12.25
CA ALA A 101 -20.24 20.30 -11.26
C ALA A 101 -19.70 20.53 -9.84
N ARG A 102 -18.44 20.97 -9.70
CA ARG A 102 -17.77 21.19 -8.39
C ARG A 102 -17.89 22.63 -7.87
N ASP A 103 -18.26 23.57 -8.73
CA ASP A 103 -18.52 24.96 -8.37
C ASP A 103 -19.97 25.20 -7.88
N LYS A 104 -20.85 24.20 -7.96
CA LYS A 104 -22.20 24.28 -7.37
C LYS A 104 -22.13 24.15 -5.84
N PRO A 105 -22.70 25.11 -5.08
CA PRO A 105 -22.59 25.17 -3.61
C PRO A 105 -23.32 24.05 -2.87
#